data_AF-A0A1I1AIP4-F1
#
_entry.id   AF-A0A1I1AIP4-F1
#
_cell.length_a   1.000
_cell.length_b   1.000
_cell.length_c   1.000
_cell.angle_alpha   90.00
_cell.angle_beta   90.00
_cell.angle_gamma   90.00
#
_symmetry.space_group_name_H-M   'P 1'
#
loop_
_entity.id
_entity.type
_entity.pdbx_description
1 polymer ?
#
loop_
_entity_poly.entity_id
_entity_poly.type
_entity_poly.pdbx_seq_one_letter_code
_entity_poly.pdbx_strand_id
1 'polypeptide(L)' 'MGKYSQLRKITQVFSEYGIVLTGARKHDHFIFDLRMDKIFLNGLIYELEYALNIELEDHKVINVNAPSQLIALLLD' A
#
# COMPACT_ATOMS: atom_id res chain seq x y z
N MET A 1 -17.95 1.78 0.04
CA MET A 1 -17.38 2.56 -1.09
C MET A 1 -17.28 1.65 -2.31
N GLY A 2 -17.31 2.16 -3.54
CA GLY A 2 -17.16 1.30 -4.73
C GLY A 2 -15.69 0.95 -5.01
N LYS A 3 -15.42 -0.23 -5.59
CA LYS A 3 -14.06 -0.74 -5.88
C LYS A 3 -13.20 0.23 -6.69
N TYR A 4 -13.77 0.89 -7.70
CA TYR A 4 -13.08 1.93 -8.47
C TYR A 4 -12.67 3.14 -7.63
N SER A 5 -13.53 3.56 -6.68
CA SER A 5 -13.22 4.66 -5.78
C SER A 5 -12.12 4.28 -4.78
N GLN A 6 -12.10 3.03 -4.29
CA GLN A 6 -11.03 2.53 -3.43
C GLN A 6 -9.69 2.51 -4.18
N LEU A 7 -9.65 1.92 -5.37
CA LEU A 7 -8.46 1.90 -6.22
C LEU A 7 -7.93 3.31 -6.53
N ARG A 8 -8.81 4.28 -6.75
CA ARG A 8 -8.41 5.68 -6.97
C ARG A 8 -7.71 6.26 -5.74
N LYS A 9 -8.27 6.06 -4.54
CA LYS A 9 -7.65 6.53 -3.28
C LYS A 9 -6.32 5.85 -3.01
N ILE A 10 -6.28 4.52 -3.16
CA ILE A 10 -5.05 3.73 -3.05
C ILE A 10 -3.96 4.29 -3.97
N THR A 11 -4.28 4.46 -5.25
CA THR A 11 -3.33 4.97 -6.25
C THR A 11 -2.83 6.38 -5.88
N GLN A 12 -3.71 7.23 -5.35
CA GLN A 12 -3.34 8.57 -4.90
C GLN A 12 -2.34 8.51 -3.74
N VAL A 13 -2.62 7.75 -2.68
CA VAL A 13 -1.71 7.63 -1.52
C VAL A 13 -0.34 7.08 -1.94
N PHE A 14 -0.31 6.02 -2.76
CA PHE A 14 0.96 5.50 -3.29
C PHE A 14 1.74 6.57 -4.08
N SER A 15 1.06 7.41 -4.86
CA SER A 15 1.72 8.49 -5.61
C SER A 15 2.29 9.60 -4.72
N GLU A 16 1.65 9.92 -3.60
CA GLU A 16 2.14 10.88 -2.60
C GLU A 16 3.42 10.38 -1.91
N TYR A 17 3.58 9.06 -1.81
CA TYR A 17 4.78 8.38 -1.34
C TYR A 17 5.84 8.16 -2.45
N GLY A 18 5.59 8.61 -3.69
CA GLY A 18 6.49 8.44 -4.82
C GLY A 18 6.55 7.02 -5.40
N ILE A 19 5.56 6.18 -5.09
CA ILE A 19 5.52 4.77 -5.48
C ILE A 19 4.73 4.59 -6.78
N VAL A 20 5.36 3.95 -7.76
CA VAL A 20 4.77 3.69 -9.08
C VAL A 20 4.11 2.31 -9.10
N LEU A 21 2.80 2.27 -9.41
CA LEU A 21 2.01 1.02 -9.42
C LEU A 21 1.88 0.34 -10.80
N THR A 22 2.65 0.78 -11.80
CA THR A 22 2.54 0.29 -13.18
C THR A 22 3.57 -0.79 -13.51
N GLY A 23 3.19 -1.73 -14.37
CA GLY A 23 4.11 -2.76 -14.88
C GLY A 23 4.74 -3.60 -13.77
N ALA A 24 6.07 -3.76 -13.84
CA ALA A 24 6.84 -4.51 -12.84
C ALA A 24 6.97 -3.78 -11.50
N ARG A 25 6.86 -2.45 -11.48
CA ARG A 25 7.11 -1.60 -10.29
C ARG A 25 6.16 -1.87 -9.12
N LYS A 26 4.95 -2.36 -9.41
CA LYS A 26 4.01 -2.78 -8.37
C LYS A 26 4.49 -3.98 -7.54
N HIS A 27 5.55 -4.66 -7.99
CA HIS A 27 6.18 -5.78 -7.31
C HIS A 27 7.51 -5.41 -6.65
N ASP A 28 7.95 -4.15 -6.74
CA ASP A 28 9.15 -3.66 -6.08
C ASP A 28 9.03 -3.89 -4.56
N HIS A 29 10.06 -4.46 -3.95
CA HIS A 29 10.11 -4.71 -2.52
C HIS A 29 10.24 -3.38 -1.77
N PHE A 30 9.37 -3.12 -0.79
CA PHE A 30 9.33 -1.86 -0.02
C PHE A 30 10.70 -1.50 0.57
N ILE A 31 11.34 -2.45 1.25
CA ILE A 31 12.65 -2.22 1.89
C ILE A 31 13.81 -2.22 0.88
N PHE A 32 13.90 -3.20 -0.02
CA PHE A 32 15.10 -3.38 -0.84
C PHE A 32 15.10 -2.54 -2.12
N ASP A 33 13.97 -2.44 -2.81
CA ASP A 33 13.86 -1.76 -4.10
C ASP A 33 13.42 -0.31 -3.93
N LEU A 34 12.39 -0.08 -3.11
CA LEU A 34 11.86 1.27 -2.82
C LEU A 34 12.63 1.99 -1.70
N ARG A 35 13.56 1.29 -1.03
CA ARG A 35 14.41 1.82 0.05
C ARG A 35 13.63 2.48 1.19
N MET A 36 12.43 1.99 1.46
CA MET A 36 11.60 2.45 2.57
C MET A 36 12.11 1.83 3.87
N ASP A 37 12.24 2.65 4.92
CA ASP A 37 12.36 2.12 6.27
C ASP A 37 10.99 1.66 6.81
N LYS A 38 11.01 0.99 7.97
CA LYS A 38 9.80 0.50 8.61
C LYS A 38 8.84 1.61 9.06
N ILE A 39 9.37 2.78 9.45
CA ILE A 39 8.54 3.90 9.90
C ILE A 39 7.74 4.44 8.71
N PHE A 40 8.40 4.61 7.57
CA PHE A 40 7.77 5.09 6.35
C PHE A 40 6.78 4.07 5.77
N LEU A 41 7.09 2.77 5.84
CA LEU A 41 6.15 1.71 5.44
C LEU A 41 4.91 1.67 6.35
N ASN A 42 5.09 1.80 7.67
CA ASN A 42 3.97 1.87 8.60
C ASN A 42 3.11 3.12 8.36
N GLY A 43 3.74 4.25 8.05
CA GLY A 43 3.03 5.47 7.66
C GLY A 43 2.20 5.28 6.39
N LEU A 44 2.76 4.62 5.37
CA LEU A 44 2.03 4.28 4.14
C LEU A 44 0.80 3.42 4.43
N ILE A 45 0.95 2.38 5.27
CA ILE A 45 -0.16 1.50 5.65
C ILE A 45 -1.25 2.31 6.36
N TYR A 46 -0.88 3.13 7.34
CA TYR A 46 -1.82 3.97 8.08
C TYR A 46 -2.60 4.93 7.16
N GLU A 47 -1.92 5.61 6.23
CA GLU A 47 -2.59 6.54 5.30
C GLU A 47 -3.57 5.80 4.36
N LEU A 48 -3.23 4.57 3.95
CA LEU A 48 -4.13 3.73 3.14
C LEU A 48 -5.36 3.28 3.92
N GLU A 49 -5.18 2.84 5.17
CA GLU A 49 -6.25 2.49 6.11
C GLU A 49 -7.19 3.67 6.35
N TYR A 50 -6.60 4.83 6.67
CA TYR A 50 -7.34 6.07 6.90
C TYR A 50 -8.13 6.50 5.66
N ALA A 51 -7.50 6.52 4.48
CA ALA A 51 -8.15 6.92 3.24
C ALA A 51 -9.33 6.01 2.87
N LEU A 52 -9.24 4.72 3.21
CA LEU A 52 -10.26 3.71 2.91
C LEU A 52 -11.28 3.52 4.05
N ASN A 53 -11.02 4.07 5.24
CA ASN A 53 -11.79 3.87 6.46
C ASN A 53 -11.92 2.37 6.80
N ILE A 54 -10.77 1.68 6.82
CA ILE A 54 -10.61 0.27 7.21
C ILE A 54 -9.43 0.14 8.17
N GLU A 55 -9.34 -1.00 8.85
CA GLU A 55 -8.22 -1.36 9.73
C GLU A 55 -7.76 -2.76 9.35
N LEU A 56 -6.48 -2.93 9.07
CA LEU A 56 -5.85 -4.20 8.78
C LEU A 56 -5.30 -4.80 10.07
N GLU A 57 -5.48 -6.10 10.25
CA GLU A 57 -4.89 -6.79 11.40
C GLU A 57 -3.36 -6.84 11.24
N ASP A 58 -2.61 -6.48 12.28
CA ASP A 58 -1.13 -6.42 12.28
C ASP A 58 -0.48 -7.65 11.65
N HIS A 59 -0.98 -8.85 11.97
CA HIS A 59 -0.41 -10.09 11.46
C HIS A 59 -0.50 -10.25 9.93
N LYS A 60 -1.48 -9.58 9.29
CA LYS A 60 -1.63 -9.59 7.83
C LYS A 60 -0.63 -8.67 7.13
N VAL A 61 -0.21 -7.59 7.79
CA VAL A 61 0.76 -6.62 7.24
C VAL A 61 2.22 -6.99 7.50
N ILE A 62 2.53 -7.82 8.51
CA ILE A 62 3.92 -8.23 8.82
C ILE A 62 4.68 -8.81 7.61
N ASN A 63 3.99 -9.52 6.72
CA ASN A 63 4.61 -10.19 5.56
C ASN A 63 4.39 -9.45 4.24
N VAL A 64 3.85 -8.22 4.29
CA VAL A 64 3.61 -7.41 3.09
C VAL A 64 4.91 -6.76 2.66
N ASN A 65 5.43 -7.21 1.52
CA ASN A 65 6.73 -6.79 1.01
C ASN A 65 6.63 -5.93 -0.24
N ALA A 66 5.51 -5.91 -0.96
CA ALA A 66 5.36 -5.17 -2.20
C ALA A 66 3.99 -4.46 -2.34
N PRO A 67 3.89 -3.38 -3.13
CA PRO A 67 2.64 -2.65 -3.36
C PRO A 67 1.48 -3.55 -3.80
N SER A 68 1.71 -4.49 -4.72
CA SER A 68 0.65 -5.38 -5.19
C SER A 68 0.05 -6.25 -4.10
N GLN A 69 0.86 -6.65 -3.10
CA GLN A 69 0.39 -7.46 -1.97
C GLN A 69 -0.47 -6.61 -1.03
N LEU A 70 -0.02 -5.38 -0.73
CA LEU A 70 -0.79 -4.45 0.08
C LEU A 70 -2.12 -4.08 -0.57
N ILE A 71 -2.13 -3.83 -1.89
CA ILE A 71 -3.35 -3.54 -2.64
C ILE A 71 -4.33 -4.71 -2.60
N ALA A 72 -3.84 -5.95 -2.72
CA ALA A 72 -4.70 -7.13 -2.60
C ALA A 72 -5.35 -7.20 -1.21
N LEU A 73 -4.56 -6.99 -0.16
CA LEU A 73 -5.03 -7.00 1.22
C LEU A 73 -6.08 -5.91 1.52
N LEU A 74 -5.96 -4.73 0.91
CA LEU A 74 -6.90 -3.61 1.09
C LEU A 74 -8.21 -3.75 0.29
N LEU A 75 -8.26 -4.68 -0.68
CA LEU A 75 -9.39 -4.87 -1.60
C LEU A 75 -10.09 -6.23 -1.44
N ASP A 76 -9.61 -7.07 -0.53
CA ASP A 76 -10.31 -8.27 -0.05
C ASP A 76 -11.55 -7.88 0.78
#